data_AF-A0A6I1ZXX8-F1
#
_entry.id   AF-A0A6I1ZXX8-F1
#
_cell.length_a   1.000
_cell.length_b   1.000
_cell.length_c   1.000
_cell.angle_alpha   90.00
_cell.angle_beta   90.00
_cell.angle_gamma   90.00
#
_symmetry.space_group_name_H-M   'P 1'
#
loop_
_entity.id
_entity.type
_entity.pdbx_description
1 polymer ?
#
loop_
_entity_poly.entity_id
_entity_poly.type
_entity_poly.pdbx_seq_one_letter_code
_entity_poly.pdbx_strand_id
1 'polypeptide(L)'
;MVKKLYPVCARCTKVVCFPLLKSGEEPPIDDAPAYCPMKLMPELIEKVITEYDRPEVREFARLASVQEFECYEQVPGGRRTKIPRVEELIQFSHRCNYKKLGIAFCTGLANEARILTDILENKGFEVVSVRCKVGAN
;
A
#
# COMPACT_ATOMS: atom_id res chain seq x y z
N MET A 1 -4.20 12.79 35.53
CA MET A 1 -4.66 12.68 34.12
C MET A 1 -3.77 11.68 33.41
N VAL A 2 -4.29 10.50 33.05
CA VAL A 2 -3.52 9.52 32.26
C VAL A 2 -3.39 10.08 30.85
N LYS A 3 -2.15 10.34 30.39
CA LYS A 3 -1.92 10.75 28.99
C LYS A 3 -2.39 9.61 28.08
N LYS A 4 -3.34 9.90 27.19
CA LYS A 4 -3.77 8.95 26.16
C LYS A 4 -2.57 8.65 25.26
N LEU A 5 -2.15 7.39 25.24
CA LEU A 5 -1.05 6.94 24.39
C LEU A 5 -1.60 6.67 22.98
N TYR A 6 -0.94 7.21 21.96
CA TYR A 6 -1.32 7.03 20.56
C TYR A 6 -0.29 6.16 19.83
N PRO A 7 -0.69 5.45 18.77
CA PRO A 7 0.27 4.71 17.94
C PRO A 7 1.33 5.61 17.31
N VAL A 8 2.61 5.23 17.38
CA VAL A 8 3.73 6.00 16.79
C VAL A 8 4.76 5.09 16.10
N CYS A 9 4.35 4.40 15.02
CA CYS A 9 5.24 3.49 14.28
C CYS A 9 6.54 4.17 13.78
N ALA A 10 6.48 5.45 13.41
CA ALA A 10 7.65 6.23 12.97
C ALA A 10 8.73 6.43 14.06
N ARG A 11 8.41 6.12 15.32
CA ARG A 11 9.36 6.15 16.46
C ARG A 11 9.62 4.75 17.03
N CYS A 12 9.29 3.69 16.30
CA CYS A 12 9.45 2.32 16.77
C CYS A 12 10.90 2.03 17.16
N THR A 13 11.15 1.62 18.40
CA THR A 13 12.49 1.28 18.91
C THR A 13 12.84 -0.20 18.74
N LYS A 14 11.83 -1.07 18.55
CA LYS A 14 12.01 -2.51 18.34
C LYS A 14 10.95 -3.02 17.36
N VAL A 15 11.37 -3.39 16.16
CA VAL A 15 10.47 -3.84 15.08
C VAL A 15 10.21 -5.33 15.20
N VAL A 16 9.10 -5.68 15.88
CA VAL A 16 8.67 -7.08 16.06
C VAL A 16 7.81 -7.61 14.91
N CYS A 17 7.37 -6.73 14.00
CA CYS A 17 6.51 -7.05 12.85
C CYS A 17 7.26 -7.26 11.52
N PHE A 18 8.59 -7.15 11.50
CA PHE A 18 9.42 -7.27 10.29
C PHE A 18 9.58 -8.77 9.89
N PRO A 19 9.81 -9.11 8.60
CA PRO A 19 9.21 -10.19 7.83
C PRO A 19 9.88 -11.55 8.02
N LEU A 20 10.51 -11.80 9.17
CA LEU A 20 10.94 -13.16 9.50
C LEU A 20 9.80 -14.00 10.10
N LEU A 21 8.59 -13.43 10.20
CA LEU A 21 7.39 -14.15 10.56
C LEU A 21 6.87 -14.92 9.35
N LYS A 22 6.83 -16.24 9.47
CA LYS A 22 6.16 -17.09 8.48
C LYS A 22 4.65 -16.89 8.56
N SER A 23 3.94 -17.30 7.51
CA SER A 23 2.48 -17.34 7.54
C SER A 23 1.99 -18.17 8.73
N GLY A 24 1.21 -17.54 9.62
CA GLY A 24 0.68 -18.15 10.84
C GLY A 24 1.57 -17.98 12.08
N GLU A 25 2.71 -17.31 11.98
CA GLU A 25 3.51 -16.92 13.15
C GLU A 25 3.02 -15.58 13.69
N GLU A 26 2.87 -15.51 15.01
CA GLU A 26 2.52 -14.27 15.71
C GLU A 26 3.78 -13.47 16.06
N PRO A 27 3.78 -12.14 15.89
CA PRO A 27 4.87 -11.32 16.36
C PRO A 27 4.99 -11.44 17.89
N PRO A 28 6.21 -11.37 18.47
CA PRO A 28 6.38 -11.29 19.92
C PRO A 28 5.88 -9.92 20.41
N ILE A 29 4.57 -9.76 20.59
CA ILE A 29 3.94 -8.48 20.89
C ILE A 29 4.45 -7.92 22.22
N ASP A 30 4.74 -8.76 23.21
CA ASP A 30 5.25 -8.31 24.52
C ASP A 30 6.53 -7.48 24.42
N ASP A 31 7.36 -7.78 23.43
CA ASP A 31 8.58 -7.04 23.12
C ASP A 31 8.35 -5.69 22.42
N ALA A 32 7.14 -5.43 21.94
CA ALA A 32 6.82 -4.20 21.24
C ALA A 32 6.78 -2.99 22.20
N PRO A 33 7.12 -1.78 21.73
CA PRO A 33 6.98 -0.57 22.54
C PRO A 33 5.54 -0.36 23.04
N ALA A 34 5.37 0.32 24.18
CA ALA A 34 4.04 0.59 24.76
C ALA A 34 3.10 1.33 23.80
N TYR A 35 3.64 2.12 22.87
CA TYR A 35 2.90 2.84 21.82
C TYR A 35 2.73 2.05 20.52
N CYS A 36 3.00 0.75 20.52
CA CYS A 36 2.76 -0.11 19.36
C CYS A 36 1.26 -0.23 19.10
N PRO A 37 0.77 -0.05 17.85
CA PRO A 37 -0.64 -0.27 17.53
C PRO A 37 -1.11 -1.70 17.86
N MET A 38 -0.22 -2.70 17.77
CA MET A 38 -0.54 -4.09 18.13
C MET A 38 -0.85 -4.29 19.61
N LYS A 39 -0.37 -3.40 20.50
CA LYS A 39 -0.74 -3.39 21.92
C LYS A 39 -1.93 -2.50 22.22
N LEU A 40 -2.00 -1.34 21.57
CA LEU A 40 -2.99 -0.31 21.88
C LEU A 40 -4.36 -0.60 21.26
N MET A 41 -4.42 -1.38 20.19
CA MET A 41 -5.63 -1.57 19.38
C MET A 41 -5.87 -3.04 18.98
N PRO A 42 -5.79 -4.02 19.90
CA PRO A 42 -5.92 -5.44 19.57
C PRO A 42 -7.27 -5.77 18.93
N GLU A 43 -8.37 -5.27 19.50
CA GLU A 43 -9.73 -5.47 18.97
C GLU A 43 -9.90 -4.93 17.54
N LEU A 44 -9.26 -3.78 17.23
CA LEU A 44 -9.31 -3.22 15.88
C LEU A 44 -8.53 -4.10 14.89
N ILE A 45 -7.40 -4.65 15.31
CA ILE A 45 -6.58 -5.53 14.46
C ILE A 45 -7.34 -6.81 14.15
N GLU A 46 -7.97 -7.43 15.15
CA GLU A 46 -8.84 -8.60 14.93
C GLU A 46 -9.95 -8.29 13.93
N LYS A 47 -10.63 -7.14 14.10
CA LYS A 47 -11.67 -6.70 13.16
C LYS A 47 -11.11 -6.51 11.75
N VAL A 48 -9.95 -5.87 11.59
CA VAL A 48 -9.34 -5.64 10.26
C VAL A 48 -8.90 -6.94 9.61
N ILE A 49 -8.40 -7.92 10.38
CA ILE A 49 -8.02 -9.23 9.85
C ILE A 49 -9.25 -9.93 9.23
N THR A 50 -10.42 -9.85 9.88
CA THR A 50 -11.64 -10.46 9.33
C THR A 50 -12.11 -9.84 8.01
N GLU A 51 -11.71 -8.61 7.65
CA GLU A 51 -12.04 -8.05 6.33
C GLU A 51 -11.37 -8.83 5.19
N TYR A 52 -10.27 -9.53 5.44
CA TYR A 52 -9.61 -10.40 4.47
C TYR A 52 -10.35 -11.73 4.26
N ASP A 53 -11.45 -11.99 4.98
CA ASP A 53 -12.32 -13.14 4.70
C ASP A 53 -13.23 -12.93 3.50
N ARG A 54 -13.42 -11.67 3.11
CA ARG A 54 -14.15 -11.30 1.91
C ARG A 54 -13.34 -11.72 0.67
N PRO A 55 -13.87 -12.58 -0.22
CA PRO A 55 -13.08 -13.14 -1.33
C PRO A 55 -12.41 -12.10 -2.22
N GLU A 56 -13.08 -10.98 -2.48
CA GLU A 56 -12.57 -9.89 -3.32
C GLU A 56 -11.41 -9.15 -2.64
N VAL A 57 -11.48 -8.95 -1.33
CA VAL A 57 -10.41 -8.31 -0.55
C VAL A 57 -9.23 -9.25 -0.42
N ARG A 58 -9.51 -10.54 -0.15
CA ARG A 58 -8.50 -11.60 -0.06
C ARG A 58 -7.69 -11.71 -1.35
N GLU A 59 -8.36 -11.76 -2.49
CA GLU A 59 -7.69 -11.88 -3.77
C GLU A 59 -6.91 -10.62 -4.12
N PHE A 60 -7.49 -9.43 -3.90
CA PHE A 60 -6.77 -8.17 -4.08
C PHE A 60 -5.49 -8.13 -3.23
N ALA A 61 -5.57 -8.50 -1.96
CA ALA A 61 -4.43 -8.56 -1.05
C ALA A 61 -3.37 -9.57 -1.51
N ARG A 62 -3.79 -10.76 -1.95
CA ARG A 62 -2.89 -11.78 -2.48
C ARG A 62 -2.13 -11.27 -3.70
N LEU A 63 -2.83 -10.63 -4.64
CA LEU A 63 -2.22 -10.03 -5.83
C LEU A 63 -1.26 -8.90 -5.47
N ALA A 64 -1.60 -8.08 -4.46
CA ALA A 64 -0.75 -6.99 -4.00
C ALA A 64 0.56 -7.52 -3.39
N SER A 65 0.47 -8.55 -2.53
CA SER A 65 1.65 -9.22 -1.95
C SER A 65 2.55 -9.84 -3.01
N VAL A 66 1.97 -10.46 -4.04
CA VAL A 66 2.73 -11.01 -5.19
C VAL A 66 3.43 -9.88 -5.95
N GLN A 67 2.72 -8.79 -6.26
CA GLN A 67 3.32 -7.65 -6.97
C GLN A 67 4.46 -7.02 -6.16
N GLU A 68 4.26 -6.79 -4.86
CA GLU A 68 5.31 -6.23 -3.99
C GLU A 68 6.54 -7.13 -3.99
N PHE A 69 6.38 -8.43 -3.78
CA PHE A 69 7.47 -9.39 -3.79
C PHE A 69 8.24 -9.35 -5.11
N GLU A 70 7.53 -9.37 -6.24
CA GLU A 70 8.14 -9.33 -7.56
C GLU A 70 8.84 -7.98 -7.86
N CYS A 71 8.45 -6.88 -7.24
CA CYS A 71 9.10 -5.57 -7.43
C CYS A 71 10.49 -5.49 -6.80
N TYR A 72 10.74 -6.27 -5.75
CA TYR A 72 12.03 -6.28 -5.07
C TYR A 72 13.03 -7.24 -5.72
N GLU A 73 14.30 -6.88 -5.62
CA GLU A 73 15.43 -7.76 -5.94
C GLU A 73 16.49 -7.67 -4.84
N GLN A 74 17.26 -8.75 -4.68
CA GLN A 74 18.39 -8.80 -3.78
C GLN A 74 19.67 -8.52 -4.55
N VAL A 75 20.38 -7.46 -4.18
CA VAL A 75 21.69 -7.08 -4.75
C VAL A 75 22.75 -7.08 -3.63
N PRO A 76 24.07 -7.03 -3.94
CA PRO A 76 25.11 -7.02 -2.91
C PRO A 76 24.96 -5.91 -1.86
N GLY A 77 24.36 -4.77 -2.22
CA GLY A 77 24.07 -3.64 -1.32
C GLY A 77 22.77 -3.75 -0.51
N GLY A 78 22.07 -4.89 -0.57
CA GLY A 78 20.79 -5.11 0.12
C GLY A 78 19.61 -5.27 -0.85
N ARG A 79 18.40 -5.07 -0.32
CA ARG A 79 17.17 -5.16 -1.12
C ARG A 79 16.86 -3.81 -1.78
N ARG A 80 16.52 -3.82 -3.06
CA ARG A 80 16.05 -2.62 -3.80
C ARG A 80 14.86 -2.95 -4.69
N THR A 81 14.14 -1.94 -5.16
CA THR A 81 13.12 -2.08 -6.20
C THR A 81 13.76 -2.13 -7.60
N LYS A 82 13.34 -3.09 -8.43
CA LYS A 82 13.86 -3.27 -9.80
C LYS A 82 13.11 -2.45 -10.87
N ILE A 83 11.91 -1.96 -10.55
CA ILE A 83 11.06 -1.15 -11.43
C ILE A 83 10.54 0.11 -10.71
N PRO A 84 10.20 1.19 -11.44
CA PRO A 84 9.59 2.38 -10.85
C PRO A 84 8.12 2.12 -10.48
N ARG A 85 7.59 2.96 -9.58
CA ARG A 85 6.21 2.87 -9.06
C ARG A 85 5.13 2.89 -10.16
N VAL A 86 5.35 3.63 -11.25
CA VAL A 86 4.40 3.69 -12.37
C VAL A 86 4.31 2.34 -13.09
N GLU A 87 5.43 1.65 -13.30
CA GLU A 87 5.47 0.33 -13.90
C GLU A 87 4.85 -0.73 -12.97
N GLU A 88 5.11 -0.65 -11.66
CA GLU A 88 4.45 -1.49 -10.65
C GLU A 88 2.92 -1.31 -10.69
N LEU A 89 2.43 -0.07 -10.79
CA LEU A 89 0.99 0.23 -10.90
C LEU A 89 0.38 -0.39 -12.15
N ILE A 90 1.05 -0.30 -13.30
CA ILE A 90 0.61 -0.90 -14.57
C ILE A 90 0.49 -2.42 -14.44
N GLN A 91 1.55 -3.08 -13.94
CA GLN A 91 1.57 -4.53 -13.76
C GLN A 91 0.49 -5.00 -12.79
N PHE A 92 0.33 -4.30 -11.66
CA PHE A 92 -0.70 -4.61 -10.67
C PHE A 92 -2.11 -4.45 -11.27
N SER A 93 -2.36 -3.36 -11.98
CA SER A 93 -3.66 -3.09 -12.59
C SER A 93 -4.05 -4.15 -13.62
N HIS A 94 -3.09 -4.66 -14.40
CA HIS A 94 -3.32 -5.79 -15.30
C HIS A 94 -3.60 -7.10 -14.55
N ARG A 95 -2.89 -7.39 -13.44
CA ARG A 95 -3.16 -8.58 -12.60
C ARG A 95 -4.56 -8.54 -12.00
N CYS A 96 -5.02 -7.37 -11.59
CA CYS A 96 -6.39 -7.16 -11.11
C CYS A 96 -7.42 -7.12 -12.26
N ASN A 97 -7.00 -7.30 -13.51
CA ASN A 97 -7.84 -7.22 -14.72
C ASN A 97 -8.61 -5.90 -14.86
N TYR A 98 -8.07 -4.81 -14.32
CA TYR A 98 -8.67 -3.48 -14.48
C TYR A 98 -8.50 -3.01 -15.92
N LYS A 99 -9.55 -2.33 -16.42
CA LYS A 99 -9.59 -1.73 -17.76
C LYS A 99 -9.65 -0.22 -17.73
N LYS A 100 -10.20 0.33 -16.64
CA LYS A 100 -10.41 1.77 -16.46
C LYS A 100 -9.73 2.25 -15.19
N LEU A 101 -8.93 3.30 -15.29
CA LEU A 101 -8.18 3.89 -14.17
C LEU A 101 -8.56 5.36 -13.98
N GLY A 102 -8.71 5.75 -12.72
CA GLY A 102 -9.04 7.11 -12.31
C GLY A 102 -7.80 7.87 -11.81
N ILE A 103 -7.58 9.10 -12.26
CA ILE A 103 -6.52 9.99 -11.77
C ILE A 103 -7.14 11.23 -11.12
N ALA A 104 -7.01 11.35 -9.81
CA ALA A 104 -7.34 12.58 -9.08
C ALA A 104 -6.06 13.38 -8.81
N PHE A 105 -6.01 14.63 -9.24
CA PHE A 105 -4.79 15.43 -9.16
C PHE A 105 -5.02 16.91 -8.83
N CYS A 106 -3.99 17.57 -8.28
CA CYS A 106 -4.00 19.01 -8.04
C CYS A 106 -3.73 19.79 -9.34
N THR A 107 -4.23 21.03 -9.46
CA THR A 107 -3.90 21.92 -10.59
C THR A 107 -2.39 22.06 -10.84
N GLY A 108 -1.59 22.10 -9.77
CA GLY A 108 -0.13 22.20 -9.88
C GLY A 108 0.57 20.95 -10.45
N LEU A 109 -0.14 19.84 -10.59
CA LEU A 109 0.38 18.57 -11.12
C LEU A 109 -0.21 18.23 -12.50
N ALA A 110 -0.69 19.24 -13.24
CA ALA A 110 -1.38 19.02 -14.50
C ALA A 110 -0.49 18.39 -15.58
N ASN A 111 0.81 18.72 -15.61
CA ASN A 111 1.73 18.14 -16.59
C ASN A 111 2.06 16.68 -16.25
N GLU A 112 2.30 16.38 -14.97
CA GLU A 112 2.54 15.04 -14.46
C GLU A 112 1.32 14.14 -14.70
N ALA A 113 0.12 14.66 -14.44
CA ALA A 113 -1.13 13.94 -14.71
C ALA A 113 -1.30 13.63 -16.20
N ARG A 114 -0.98 14.59 -17.09
CA ARG A 114 -1.00 14.35 -18.55
C ARG A 114 -0.01 13.25 -18.96
N ILE A 115 1.24 13.34 -18.50
CA ILE A 115 2.26 12.32 -18.81
C ILE A 115 1.81 10.94 -18.30
N LEU A 116 1.25 10.87 -17.09
CA LEU A 116 0.75 9.62 -16.53
C LEU A 116 -0.43 9.07 -17.34
N THR A 117 -1.38 9.92 -17.76
CA THR A 117 -2.47 9.54 -18.66
C THR A 117 -1.92 8.93 -19.95
N ASP A 118 -1.00 9.63 -20.63
CA ASP A 118 -0.40 9.16 -21.89
C ASP A 118 0.29 7.80 -21.70
N ILE A 119 1.01 7.60 -20.60
CA ILE A 119 1.67 6.33 -20.27
C ILE A 119 0.62 5.21 -20.10
N LEU A 120 -0.44 5.45 -19.33
CA LEU A 120 -1.45 4.44 -19.01
C LEU A 120 -2.31 4.08 -20.22
N GLU A 121 -2.71 5.06 -21.04
CA GLU A 121 -3.47 4.81 -22.27
C GLU A 121 -2.64 4.00 -23.27
N ASN A 122 -1.34 4.29 -23.40
CA ASN A 122 -0.42 3.49 -24.22
C ASN A 122 -0.24 2.04 -23.72
N LYS A 123 -0.61 1.75 -22.47
CA LYS A 123 -0.65 0.39 -21.90
C LYS A 123 -2.04 -0.26 -22.00
N GLY A 124 -2.98 0.38 -22.69
CA GLY A 124 -4.30 -0.17 -22.98
C GLY A 124 -5.35 0.05 -21.89
N PHE A 125 -5.14 1.00 -20.98
CA PHE A 125 -6.17 1.42 -20.02
C PHE A 125 -7.03 2.55 -20.60
N GLU A 126 -8.32 2.54 -20.29
CA GLU A 126 -9.16 3.75 -20.38
C GLU A 126 -8.85 4.63 -19.16
N VAL A 127 -8.43 5.88 -19.39
CA VAL A 127 -8.08 6.78 -18.29
C VAL A 127 -9.12 7.88 -18.16
N VAL A 128 -9.61 8.08 -16.94
CA VAL A 128 -10.46 9.24 -16.59
C VAL A 128 -9.74 10.04 -15.52
N SER A 129 -9.71 11.36 -15.67
CA SER A 129 -8.99 12.22 -14.74
C SER A 129 -9.86 13.38 -14.25
N VAL A 130 -9.64 13.79 -13.00
CA VAL A 130 -10.31 14.92 -12.37
C VAL A 130 -9.30 15.78 -11.63
N ARG A 131 -9.44 17.10 -11.77
CA ARG A 131 -8.58 18.09 -11.11
C ARG A 131 -9.28 18.66 -9.87
N CYS A 132 -8.52 18.99 -8.84
CA CYS A 132 -9.02 19.53 -7.56
C CYS A 132 -9.88 20.82 -7.67
N LYS A 133 -9.82 21.53 -8.80
CA LYS A 133 -10.56 22.76 -9.09
C LYS A 133 -11.54 22.59 -10.27
N VAL A 134 -11.94 21.36 -10.62
CA VAL A 134 -13.01 21.11 -11.60
C VAL A 134 -14.28 21.80 -11.12
N GLY A 135 -14.85 22.67 -11.96
CA GLY A 135 -16.04 23.45 -11.63
C GLY A 135 -15.81 24.61 -10.65
N ALA A 136 -14.56 24.93 -10.29
CA ALA A 136 -14.28 25.99 -9.35
C ALA A 136 -14.66 27.38 -9.87
N ASN A 137 -15.60 28.00 -9.15
CA ASN A 137 -15.55 29.40 -8.71
C ASN A 137 -14.76 29.49 -7.40
#